data_AF-A0A9D7H9A2-F1
#
_entry.id   AF-A0A9D7H9A2-F1
#
_cell.length_a   1.000
_cell.length_b   1.000
_cell.length_c   1.000
_cell.angle_alpha   90.00
_cell.angle_beta   90.00
_cell.angle_gamma   90.00
#
_symmetry.space_group_name_H-M   'P 1'
#
loop_
_entity.id
_entity.type
_entity.pdbx_description
1 polymer ?
#
loop_
_entity_poly.entity_id
_entity_poly.type
_entity_poly.pdbx_seq_one_letter_code
_entity_poly.pdbx_strand_id
1 'polypeptide(L)'
;MLACIDLWTGRADHDLNVRCYRPRQAGGRWRWVLFDMDLWAPAEENSVARMCSAAAPETPFVPQLLAQQELQIQLLARITALQAGVFSHTAFIADSVHRANETDLLADHRRWELELDVPHPDSTLAQLTHFAGTRPAHLFTHLSRRTGRKLRMVTLEAPLADQGQLLIDGLPLAPGRHEVRCFSGIPLEMEARENQGAEFAGWKGLDLGTAKGSIDLSRAKNVRAQFRAVVP
;
A
#
# COMPACT_ATOMS: atom_id res chain seq x y z
N MET A 1 8.82 3.58 0.18
CA MET A 1 7.55 4.26 -0.16
C MET A 1 7.46 4.52 -1.66
N LEU A 2 8.38 5.28 -2.26
CA LEU A 2 8.45 5.53 -3.72
C LEU A 2 8.26 4.26 -4.58
N ALA A 3 9.17 3.29 -4.43
CA ALA A 3 9.11 2.04 -5.20
C ALA A 3 7.79 1.27 -5.05
N CYS A 4 7.15 1.33 -3.88
CA CYS A 4 5.86 0.68 -3.67
C CYS A 4 4.76 1.35 -4.50
N ILE A 5 4.76 2.69 -4.58
CA ILE A 5 3.79 3.46 -5.36
C ILE A 5 4.02 3.20 -6.85
N ASP A 6 5.26 3.30 -7.34
CA ASP A 6 5.58 3.06 -8.76
C ASP A 6 5.24 1.62 -9.18
N LEU A 7 5.56 0.62 -8.34
CA LEU A 7 5.17 -0.77 -8.61
C LEU A 7 3.65 -0.94 -8.61
N TRP A 8 2.95 -0.28 -7.68
CA TRP A 8 1.51 -0.36 -7.54
C TRP A 8 0.78 0.30 -8.71
N THR A 9 1.09 1.54 -9.07
CA THR A 9 0.52 2.21 -10.26
C THR A 9 0.99 1.57 -11.55
N GLY A 10 2.20 1.00 -11.55
CA GLY A 10 2.80 0.42 -12.75
C GLY A 10 3.09 1.46 -13.83
N ARG A 11 3.19 2.75 -13.49
CA ARG A 11 3.40 3.83 -14.47
C ARG A 11 4.65 3.60 -15.31
N ALA A 12 4.58 3.98 -16.59
CA ALA A 12 5.64 3.71 -17.56
C ALA A 12 6.79 4.71 -17.44
N ASP A 13 6.47 5.97 -17.18
CA ASP A 13 7.33 7.15 -17.03
C ASP A 13 7.99 7.29 -15.65
N HIS A 14 8.18 6.15 -14.99
CA HIS A 14 8.58 6.06 -13.58
C HIS A 14 9.88 6.80 -13.23
N ASP A 15 10.78 6.91 -14.20
CA ASP A 15 12.08 7.55 -14.14
C ASP A 15 12.07 9.06 -14.51
N LEU A 16 11.09 9.50 -15.30
CA LEU A 16 10.96 10.90 -15.75
C LEU A 16 10.27 11.79 -14.70
N ASN A 17 9.20 11.26 -14.12
CA ASN A 17 8.26 11.98 -13.26
C ASN A 17 8.61 11.89 -11.76
N VAL A 18 9.91 12.05 -11.50
CA VAL A 18 10.49 12.06 -10.15
C VAL A 18 11.58 13.14 -10.00
N ARG A 19 11.64 13.79 -8.84
CA ARG A 19 12.72 14.71 -8.45
C ARG A 19 13.38 14.25 -7.18
N CYS A 20 14.68 14.46 -7.06
CA CYS A 20 15.41 14.26 -5.82
C CYS A 20 15.64 15.60 -5.11
N TYR A 21 15.46 15.63 -3.80
CA TYR A 21 15.86 16.75 -2.97
C TYR A 21 16.62 16.25 -1.74
N ARG A 22 17.52 17.08 -1.22
CA ARG A 22 18.26 16.82 0.02
C ARG A 22 18.08 18.03 0.94
N PRO A 23 17.47 17.87 2.13
CA PRO A 23 17.37 18.95 3.11
C PRO A 23 18.77 19.50 3.47
N ARG A 24 18.91 20.84 3.54
CA ARG A 24 20.19 21.53 3.85
C ARG A 24 20.57 21.51 5.34
N GLN A 25 20.13 20.51 6.09
CA GLN A 25 20.49 20.32 7.49
C GLN A 25 21.60 19.27 7.64
N ALA A 26 22.36 19.34 8.74
CA ALA A 26 23.34 18.32 9.07
C ALA A 26 22.68 16.92 9.08
N GLY A 27 23.31 15.94 8.41
CA GLY A 27 22.75 14.60 8.26
C GLY A 27 21.59 14.47 7.25
N GLY A 28 21.29 15.51 6.47
CA GLY A 28 20.27 15.46 5.42
C GLY A 28 20.52 14.32 4.42
N ARG A 29 19.48 13.52 4.17
CA ARG A 29 19.49 12.40 3.21
C ARG A 29 18.73 12.77 1.94
N TRP A 30 19.12 12.20 0.81
CA TRP A 30 18.36 12.30 -0.43
C TRP A 30 16.97 11.70 -0.25
N ARG A 31 15.98 12.40 -0.79
CA ARG A 31 14.56 12.04 -0.80
C ARG A 31 14.02 12.24 -2.20
N TRP A 32 12.98 11.49 -2.51
CA TRP A 32 12.33 11.53 -3.81
C TRP A 32 10.94 12.14 -3.67
N VAL A 33 10.55 12.94 -4.65
CA VAL A 33 9.22 13.52 -4.81
C VAL A 33 8.68 13.03 -6.14
N LEU A 34 7.52 12.40 -6.09
CA LEU A 34 6.72 12.06 -7.25
C LEU A 34 5.92 13.29 -7.68
N PHE A 35 5.78 13.49 -8.97
CA PHE A 35 4.91 14.50 -9.56
C PHE A 35 4.32 13.92 -10.85
N ASP A 36 3.25 14.49 -11.39
CA ASP A 36 2.64 14.05 -12.66
C ASP A 36 2.27 12.56 -12.64
N MET A 37 1.28 12.23 -11.80
CA MET A 37 0.91 10.86 -11.41
C MET A 37 -0.44 10.42 -12.01
N ASP A 38 -0.80 10.96 -13.17
CA ASP A 38 -2.04 10.70 -13.90
C ASP A 38 -1.99 9.43 -14.76
N LEU A 39 -0.79 8.86 -14.99
CA LEU A 39 -0.61 7.59 -15.70
C LEU A 39 -0.55 6.37 -14.77
N TRP A 40 -1.23 5.30 -15.16
CA TRP A 40 -1.11 3.97 -14.57
C TRP A 40 -1.17 2.88 -15.64
N ALA A 41 -0.62 1.69 -15.35
CA ALA A 41 -0.68 0.55 -16.26
C ALA A 41 -1.94 -0.30 -16.04
N PRO A 42 -2.31 -1.19 -16.99
CA PRO A 42 -3.32 -2.22 -16.74
C PRO A 42 -3.03 -3.01 -15.46
N ALA A 43 -4.08 -3.46 -14.77
CA ALA A 43 -3.96 -4.05 -13.44
C ALA A 43 -3.08 -5.31 -13.41
N GLU A 44 -3.12 -6.08 -14.49
CA GLU A 44 -2.42 -7.32 -14.74
C GLU A 44 -0.99 -7.14 -15.28
N GLU A 45 -0.60 -5.92 -15.66
CA GLU A 45 0.73 -5.64 -16.20
C GLU A 45 1.83 -6.01 -15.19
N ASN A 46 2.93 -6.58 -15.67
CA ASN A 46 4.02 -7.03 -14.81
C ASN A 46 5.08 -5.93 -14.58
N SER A 47 4.70 -4.91 -13.81
CA SER A 47 5.57 -3.77 -13.48
C SER A 47 6.89 -4.20 -12.85
N VAL A 48 6.87 -5.27 -12.06
CA VAL A 48 8.08 -5.85 -11.46
C VAL A 48 9.05 -6.30 -12.54
N ALA A 49 8.59 -7.07 -13.54
CA ALA A 49 9.45 -7.54 -14.62
C ALA A 49 9.91 -6.39 -15.51
N ARG A 50 8.99 -5.49 -15.89
CA ARG A 50 9.31 -4.32 -16.72
C ARG A 50 10.35 -3.41 -16.07
N MET A 51 10.14 -2.99 -14.82
CA MET A 51 11.10 -2.16 -14.09
C MET A 51 12.40 -2.92 -13.73
N CYS A 52 12.37 -4.25 -13.68
CA CYS A 52 13.59 -5.05 -13.54
C CYS A 52 14.38 -5.20 -14.85
N SER A 53 13.78 -4.91 -16.00
CA SER A 53 14.38 -5.08 -17.32
C SER A 53 15.15 -3.85 -17.82
N ALA A 54 15.12 -2.75 -17.04
CA ALA A 54 15.85 -1.53 -17.33
C ALA A 54 17.34 -1.80 -17.62
N ALA A 55 17.84 -1.28 -18.74
CA ALA A 55 19.23 -1.48 -19.17
C ALA A 55 20.24 -0.76 -18.25
N ALA A 56 19.79 0.29 -17.55
CA ALA A 56 20.56 1.02 -16.57
C ALA A 56 19.79 1.11 -15.23
N PRO A 57 20.50 1.30 -14.10
CA PRO A 57 19.85 1.64 -12.84
C PRO A 57 19.04 2.93 -12.95
N GLU A 58 17.72 2.81 -12.86
CA GLU A 58 16.79 3.93 -12.89
C GLU A 58 15.87 3.92 -11.67
N THR A 59 15.34 5.09 -11.30
CA THR A 59 14.40 5.22 -10.19
C THR A 59 13.14 4.38 -10.48
N PRO A 60 12.64 3.58 -9.52
CA PRO A 60 12.95 3.58 -8.09
C PRO A 60 13.95 2.50 -7.66
N PHE A 61 14.86 2.09 -8.55
CA PHE A 61 15.92 1.10 -8.32
C PHE A 61 15.37 -0.27 -7.92
N VAL A 62 14.26 -0.69 -8.55
CA VAL A 62 13.60 -1.97 -8.30
C VAL A 62 14.58 -3.16 -8.39
N PRO A 63 15.47 -3.27 -9.40
CA PRO A 63 16.44 -4.37 -9.44
C PRO A 63 17.30 -4.46 -8.17
N GLN A 64 17.80 -3.33 -7.69
CA GLN A 64 18.69 -3.24 -6.52
C GLN A 64 17.94 -3.53 -5.22
N LEU A 65 16.73 -2.97 -5.09
CA LEU A 65 15.86 -3.24 -3.93
C LEU A 65 15.53 -4.72 -3.82
N LEU A 66 15.32 -5.42 -4.94
CA LEU A 66 15.00 -6.85 -4.94
C LEU A 66 16.23 -7.75 -4.82
N ALA A 67 17.41 -7.31 -5.28
CA ALA A 67 18.64 -8.10 -5.22
C ALA A 67 19.25 -8.16 -3.80
N GLN A 68 19.11 -7.11 -3.01
CA GLN A 68 19.67 -7.04 -1.65
C GLN A 68 18.66 -7.53 -0.62
N GLN A 69 19.03 -8.54 0.18
CA GLN A 69 18.09 -9.21 1.10
C GLN A 69 17.39 -8.24 2.07
N GLU A 70 18.14 -7.32 2.68
CA GLU A 70 17.59 -6.35 3.64
C GLU A 70 16.61 -5.38 2.97
N LEU A 71 16.96 -4.86 1.80
CA LEU A 71 16.10 -3.94 1.04
C LEU A 71 14.86 -4.66 0.49
N GLN A 72 15.01 -5.92 0.07
CA GLN A 72 13.91 -6.74 -0.39
C GLN A 72 12.92 -6.96 0.75
N ILE A 73 13.42 -7.27 1.96
CA ILE A 73 12.58 -7.40 3.15
C ILE A 73 11.80 -6.10 3.41
N GLN A 74 12.49 -4.96 3.44
CA GLN A 74 11.85 -3.67 3.69
C GLN A 74 10.81 -3.30 2.61
N LEU A 75 11.08 -3.58 1.34
CA LEU A 75 10.16 -3.33 0.24
C LEU A 75 8.90 -4.19 0.37
N LEU A 76 9.06 -5.49 0.61
CA LEU A 76 7.95 -6.43 0.73
C LEU A 76 7.12 -6.19 1.99
N ALA A 77 7.76 -5.83 3.10
CA ALA A 77 7.09 -5.43 4.33
C ALA A 77 6.24 -4.18 4.08
N ARG A 78 6.87 -3.12 3.54
CA ARG A 78 6.21 -1.84 3.28
C ARG A 78 5.04 -1.95 2.30
N ILE A 79 5.18 -2.72 1.22
CA ILE A 79 4.07 -2.88 0.25
C ILE A 79 2.92 -3.71 0.83
N THR A 80 3.22 -4.67 1.72
CA THR A 80 2.20 -5.39 2.49
C THR A 80 1.40 -4.44 3.36
N ALA A 81 2.08 -3.57 4.13
CA ALA A 81 1.43 -2.59 4.98
C ALA A 81 0.63 -1.54 4.18
N LEU A 82 1.18 -1.01 3.08
CA LEU A 82 0.47 -0.07 2.21
C LEU A 82 -0.78 -0.69 1.59
N GLN A 83 -0.71 -1.96 1.19
CA GLN A 83 -1.85 -2.69 0.64
C GLN A 83 -2.94 -2.96 1.67
N ALA A 84 -2.56 -3.29 2.91
CA ALA A 84 -3.50 -3.54 3.99
C ALA A 84 -4.20 -2.27 4.49
N GLY A 85 -3.52 -1.12 4.44
CA GLY A 85 -4.06 0.18 4.80
C GLY A 85 -4.35 1.03 3.57
N VAL A 86 -3.43 1.96 3.28
CA VAL A 86 -3.61 3.06 2.32
C VAL A 86 -4.25 2.65 0.98
N PHE A 87 -3.69 1.67 0.26
CA PHE A 87 -4.17 1.30 -1.09
C PHE A 87 -5.51 0.57 -1.08
N SER A 88 -5.92 -0.02 0.05
CA SER A 88 -7.26 -0.62 0.17
C SER A 88 -8.39 0.43 0.07
N HIS A 89 -8.08 1.69 0.37
CA HIS A 89 -9.04 2.79 0.34
C HIS A 89 -9.13 3.50 -1.02
N THR A 90 -8.31 3.14 -2.01
CA THR A 90 -8.22 3.89 -3.26
C THR A 90 -9.56 3.98 -4.00
N ALA A 91 -10.32 2.89 -4.09
CA ALA A 91 -11.63 2.90 -4.73
C ALA A 91 -12.63 3.83 -4.01
N PHE A 92 -12.62 3.83 -2.67
CA PHE A 92 -13.46 4.72 -1.87
C PHE A 92 -13.10 6.20 -2.07
N ILE A 93 -11.80 6.52 -2.08
CA ILE A 93 -11.33 7.89 -2.33
C ILE A 93 -11.70 8.33 -3.75
N ALA A 94 -11.52 7.46 -4.75
CA ALA A 94 -11.89 7.74 -6.14
C ALA A 94 -13.38 8.06 -6.27
N ASP A 95 -14.26 7.23 -5.69
CA ASP A 95 -15.70 7.48 -5.65
C ASP A 95 -16.04 8.80 -4.95
N SER A 96 -15.41 9.08 -3.80
CA SER A 96 -15.62 10.32 -3.06
C SER A 96 -15.22 11.57 -3.87
N VAL A 97 -14.08 11.52 -4.56
CA VAL A 97 -13.61 12.64 -5.39
C VAL A 97 -14.50 12.79 -6.62
N HIS A 98 -14.89 11.69 -7.27
CA HIS A 98 -15.80 11.72 -8.41
C HIS A 98 -17.14 12.35 -8.04
N ARG A 99 -17.79 11.88 -6.96
CA ARG A 99 -19.07 12.43 -6.48
C ARG A 99 -18.96 13.92 -6.14
N ALA A 100 -17.87 14.34 -5.52
CA ALA A 100 -17.69 15.75 -5.15
C ALA A 100 -17.55 16.69 -6.36
N ASN A 101 -17.18 16.17 -7.53
CA ASN A 101 -16.89 16.96 -8.74
C ASN A 101 -17.74 16.54 -9.96
N GLU A 102 -18.79 15.73 -9.75
CA GLU A 102 -19.57 15.10 -10.83
C GLU A 102 -20.09 16.11 -11.87
N THR A 103 -20.69 17.20 -11.40
CA THR A 103 -21.23 18.25 -12.27
C THR A 103 -20.16 18.86 -13.17
N ASP A 104 -18.98 19.16 -12.62
CA ASP A 104 -17.88 19.80 -13.35
C ASP A 104 -17.24 18.82 -14.33
N LEU A 105 -17.06 17.55 -13.94
CA LEU A 105 -16.56 16.48 -14.80
C LEU A 105 -17.47 16.27 -16.03
N LEU A 106 -18.79 16.24 -15.82
CA LEU A 106 -19.76 16.09 -16.92
C LEU A 106 -19.81 17.33 -17.82
N ALA A 107 -19.64 18.52 -17.25
CA ALA A 107 -19.57 19.76 -18.03
C ALA A 107 -18.32 19.79 -18.91
N ASP A 108 -17.16 19.39 -18.38
CA ASP A 108 -15.91 19.32 -19.13
C ASP A 108 -15.95 18.23 -20.21
N HIS A 109 -16.49 17.03 -19.90
CA HIS A 109 -16.69 15.98 -20.90
C HIS A 109 -17.54 16.48 -22.09
N ARG A 110 -18.71 17.08 -21.84
CA ARG A 110 -19.57 17.63 -22.91
C ARG A 110 -18.88 18.70 -23.74
N ARG A 111 -17.95 19.46 -23.15
CA ARG A 111 -17.21 20.49 -23.86
C ARG A 111 -16.23 19.89 -24.87
N TRP A 112 -15.59 18.78 -24.53
CA TRP A 112 -14.47 18.22 -25.31
C TRP A 112 -14.79 16.93 -26.06
N GLU A 113 -15.93 16.27 -25.81
CA GLU A 113 -16.27 14.95 -26.37
C GLU A 113 -16.29 14.90 -27.91
N LEU A 114 -16.49 16.04 -28.58
CA LEU A 114 -16.48 16.13 -30.05
C LEU A 114 -15.09 16.47 -30.63
N GLU A 115 -14.16 16.91 -29.78
CA GLU A 115 -12.83 17.39 -30.19
C GLU A 115 -11.71 16.42 -29.80
N LEU A 116 -11.90 15.66 -28.72
CA LEU A 116 -10.92 14.75 -28.14
C LEU A 116 -11.59 13.41 -27.81
N ASP A 117 -10.84 12.33 -27.88
CA ASP A 117 -11.26 11.01 -27.40
C ASP A 117 -11.21 11.00 -25.85
N VAL A 118 -12.21 11.63 -25.23
CA VAL A 118 -12.35 11.75 -23.78
C VAL A 118 -13.34 10.69 -23.30
N PRO A 119 -12.91 9.70 -22.51
CA PRO A 119 -13.83 8.73 -21.93
C PRO A 119 -14.78 9.41 -20.93
N HIS A 120 -16.01 8.92 -20.87
CA HIS A 120 -17.00 9.39 -19.90
C HIS A 120 -16.47 9.27 -18.46
N PRO A 121 -16.70 10.26 -17.57
CA PRO A 121 -16.22 10.22 -16.17
C PRO A 121 -16.58 8.94 -15.41
N ASP A 122 -17.81 8.44 -15.56
CA ASP A 122 -18.20 7.15 -14.94
C ASP A 122 -17.36 5.96 -15.43
N SER A 123 -16.96 5.98 -16.70
CA SER A 123 -16.13 4.92 -17.27
C SER A 123 -14.71 4.96 -16.70
N THR A 124 -14.15 6.15 -16.48
CA THR A 124 -12.82 6.29 -15.85
C THR A 124 -12.86 5.92 -14.37
N LEU A 125 -13.92 6.28 -13.63
CA LEU A 125 -14.12 5.83 -12.26
C LEU A 125 -14.23 4.30 -12.18
N ALA A 126 -14.98 3.68 -13.09
CA ALA A 126 -15.12 2.23 -13.14
C ALA A 126 -13.78 1.54 -13.42
N GLN A 127 -12.97 2.07 -14.35
CA GLN A 127 -11.63 1.56 -14.64
C GLN A 127 -10.69 1.69 -13.43
N LEU A 128 -10.67 2.84 -12.74
CA LEU A 128 -9.84 3.05 -11.57
C LEU A 128 -10.25 2.14 -10.41
N THR A 129 -11.56 1.96 -10.19
CA THR A 129 -12.09 1.06 -9.16
C THR A 129 -11.73 -0.39 -9.47
N HIS A 130 -11.87 -0.81 -10.74
CA HIS A 130 -11.45 -2.13 -11.19
C HIS A 130 -9.96 -2.35 -10.97
N PHE A 131 -9.12 -1.38 -11.36
CA PHE A 131 -7.68 -1.41 -11.15
C PHE A 131 -7.34 -1.57 -9.66
N ALA A 132 -7.90 -0.73 -8.79
CA ALA A 132 -7.63 -0.79 -7.35
C ALA A 132 -8.03 -2.14 -6.73
N GLY A 133 -9.11 -2.76 -7.20
CA GLY A 133 -9.57 -4.07 -6.72
C GLY A 133 -8.75 -5.26 -7.22
N THR A 134 -8.18 -5.18 -8.43
CA THR A 134 -7.51 -6.31 -9.09
C THR A 134 -5.98 -6.25 -9.00
N ARG A 135 -5.40 -5.07 -9.11
CA ARG A 135 -3.95 -4.81 -9.09
C ARG A 135 -3.22 -5.50 -7.93
N PRO A 136 -3.74 -5.50 -6.68
CA PRO A 136 -3.04 -6.11 -5.55
C PRO A 136 -2.75 -7.60 -5.75
N ALA A 137 -3.65 -8.35 -6.39
CA ALA A 137 -3.47 -9.79 -6.59
C ALA A 137 -2.37 -10.07 -7.62
N HIS A 138 -2.37 -9.34 -8.73
CA HIS A 138 -1.36 -9.45 -9.77
C HIS A 138 0.02 -9.03 -9.28
N LEU A 139 0.13 -7.85 -8.66
CA LEU A 139 1.41 -7.32 -8.19
C LEU A 139 2.07 -8.24 -7.15
N PHE A 140 1.31 -8.73 -6.17
CA PHE A 140 1.85 -9.65 -5.17
C PHE A 140 2.27 -10.99 -5.79
N THR A 141 1.54 -11.47 -6.80
CA THR A 141 1.92 -12.66 -7.55
C THR A 141 3.24 -12.45 -8.30
N HIS A 142 3.42 -11.29 -8.94
CA HIS A 142 4.68 -10.94 -9.62
C HIS A 142 5.86 -10.84 -8.66
N LEU A 143 5.68 -10.14 -7.52
CA LEU A 143 6.70 -10.05 -6.47
C LEU A 143 7.03 -11.42 -5.86
N SER A 144 6.02 -12.26 -5.63
CA SER A 144 6.19 -13.63 -5.14
C SER A 144 7.02 -14.48 -6.10
N ARG A 145 6.70 -14.47 -7.39
CA ARG A 145 7.46 -15.17 -8.43
C ARG A 145 8.90 -14.66 -8.51
N ARG A 146 9.10 -13.34 -8.47
CA ARG A 146 10.44 -12.72 -8.57
C ARG A 146 11.32 -13.02 -7.36
N THR A 147 10.75 -13.12 -6.16
CA THR A 147 11.50 -13.31 -4.91
C THR A 147 11.51 -14.76 -4.42
N GLY A 148 10.73 -15.65 -5.02
CA GLY A 148 10.54 -17.02 -4.56
C GLY A 148 9.73 -17.16 -3.27
N ARG A 149 9.16 -16.06 -2.75
CA ARG A 149 8.46 -16.04 -1.46
C ARG A 149 6.99 -16.41 -1.63
N LYS A 150 6.54 -17.43 -0.91
CA LYS A 150 5.15 -17.86 -0.92
C LYS A 150 4.23 -16.78 -0.37
N LEU A 151 3.07 -16.59 -0.99
CA LEU A 151 2.01 -15.73 -0.49
C LEU A 151 1.16 -16.47 0.54
N ARG A 152 0.70 -15.73 1.55
CA ARG A 152 -0.31 -16.16 2.52
C ARG A 152 -1.37 -15.09 2.69
N MET A 153 -2.58 -15.54 2.94
CA MET A 153 -3.68 -14.68 3.40
C MET A 153 -3.80 -14.85 4.91
N VAL A 154 -3.89 -13.73 5.62
CA VAL A 154 -4.01 -13.68 7.08
C VAL A 154 -5.10 -12.70 7.43
N THR A 155 -6.00 -13.10 8.31
CA THR A 155 -7.04 -12.19 8.81
C THR A 155 -6.49 -11.38 9.97
N LEU A 156 -6.52 -10.06 9.84
CA LEU A 156 -6.26 -9.14 10.95
C LEU A 156 -7.58 -8.54 11.43
N GLU A 157 -7.72 -8.37 12.73
CA GLU A 157 -8.84 -7.66 13.31
C GLU A 157 -8.33 -6.46 14.10
N ALA A 158 -8.55 -5.29 13.51
CA ALA A 158 -8.26 -4.02 14.13
C ALA A 158 -9.36 -3.69 15.16
N PRO A 159 -8.98 -3.15 16.33
CA PRO A 159 -9.92 -2.79 17.39
C PRO A 159 -10.91 -1.72 16.92
N LEU A 160 -11.98 -1.54 17.71
CA LEU A 160 -12.86 -0.37 17.55
C LEU A 160 -12.09 0.92 17.81
N ALA A 161 -12.50 2.00 17.15
CA ALA A 161 -11.79 3.29 17.20
C ALA A 161 -11.75 3.91 18.60
N ASP A 162 -12.64 3.56 19.50
CA ASP A 162 -12.65 3.98 20.91
C ASP A 162 -11.68 3.18 21.79
N GLN A 163 -11.37 1.93 21.40
CA GLN A 163 -10.47 1.04 22.13
C GLN A 163 -9.00 1.31 21.80
N GLY A 164 -8.68 1.54 20.53
CA GLY A 164 -7.31 1.72 20.10
C GLY A 164 -7.11 1.68 18.60
N GLN A 165 -5.87 1.44 18.19
CA GLN A 165 -5.45 1.37 16.79
C GLN A 165 -4.47 0.21 16.59
N LEU A 166 -4.64 -0.51 15.48
CA LEU A 166 -3.69 -1.51 15.00
C LEU A 166 -2.87 -0.91 13.85
N LEU A 167 -1.55 -1.06 13.91
CA LEU A 167 -0.62 -0.61 12.88
C LEU A 167 0.21 -1.78 12.33
N ILE A 168 0.48 -1.72 11.03
CA ILE A 168 1.45 -2.58 10.32
C ILE A 168 2.52 -1.68 9.72
N ASP A 169 3.79 -1.91 10.05
CA ASP A 169 4.93 -1.06 9.66
C ASP A 169 4.68 0.45 9.88
N GLY A 170 3.99 0.77 10.98
CA GLY A 170 3.62 2.13 11.35
C GLY A 170 2.47 2.75 10.52
N LEU A 171 1.80 1.97 9.67
CA LEU A 171 0.59 2.39 8.96
C LEU A 171 -0.66 1.89 9.69
N PRO A 172 -1.64 2.76 10.00
CA PRO A 172 -2.84 2.36 10.71
C PRO A 172 -3.78 1.56 9.82
N LEU A 173 -4.48 0.60 10.41
CA LEU A 173 -5.63 -0.06 9.82
C LEU A 173 -6.91 0.59 10.31
N ALA A 174 -7.92 0.69 9.44
CA ALA A 174 -9.26 1.06 9.86
C ALA A 174 -9.83 0.01 10.84
N PRO A 175 -10.78 0.37 11.73
CA PRO A 175 -11.43 -0.61 12.59
C PRO A 175 -12.06 -1.78 11.83
N GLY A 176 -12.08 -2.97 12.44
CA GLY A 176 -12.75 -4.15 11.89
C GLY A 176 -11.82 -5.18 11.25
N ARG A 177 -12.39 -6.05 10.41
CA ARG A 177 -11.72 -7.22 9.83
C ARG A 177 -11.04 -6.87 8.50
N HIS A 178 -9.78 -7.30 8.36
CA HIS A 178 -8.95 -7.10 7.17
C HIS A 178 -8.39 -8.44 6.68
N GLU A 179 -8.49 -8.70 5.38
CA GLU A 179 -7.82 -9.82 4.74
C GLU A 179 -6.48 -9.34 4.15
N VAL A 180 -5.39 -9.66 4.84
CA VAL A 180 -4.05 -9.17 4.49
C VAL A 180 -3.27 -10.24 3.75
N ARG A 181 -2.83 -9.89 2.53
CA ARG A 181 -1.90 -10.70 1.74
C ARG A 181 -0.47 -10.37 2.16
N CYS A 182 0.29 -11.36 2.60
CA CYS A 182 1.68 -11.19 3.03
C CYS A 182 2.62 -12.23 2.39
N PHE A 183 3.91 -11.95 2.45
CA PHE A 183 4.97 -12.83 1.96
C PHE A 183 5.55 -13.65 3.11
N SER A 184 5.80 -14.93 2.87
CA SER A 184 6.42 -15.79 3.88
C SER A 184 7.87 -15.42 4.16
N GLY A 185 8.24 -15.45 5.45
CA GLY A 185 9.58 -15.08 5.91
C GLY A 185 9.89 -13.60 5.75
N ILE A 186 8.87 -12.74 5.65
CA ILE A 186 9.00 -11.28 5.71
C ILE A 186 8.52 -10.80 7.07
N PRO A 187 9.42 -10.34 7.94
CA PRO A 187 9.03 -9.72 9.19
C PRO A 187 8.30 -8.39 8.94
N LEU A 188 7.18 -8.19 9.63
CA LEU A 188 6.40 -6.96 9.69
C LEU A 188 6.42 -6.43 11.12
N GLU A 189 6.53 -5.12 11.29
CA GLU A 189 6.34 -4.47 12.58
C GLU A 189 4.84 -4.36 12.87
N MET A 190 4.38 -5.02 13.93
CA MET A 190 3.02 -4.89 14.43
C MET A 190 3.01 -4.03 15.67
N GLU A 191 2.04 -3.13 15.77
CA GLU A 191 1.89 -2.23 16.92
C GLU A 191 0.41 -2.05 17.25
N ALA A 192 0.06 -2.26 18.51
CA ALA A 192 -1.24 -1.95 19.09
C ALA A 192 -1.09 -0.69 19.94
N ARG A 193 -1.82 0.37 19.60
CA ARG A 193 -1.89 1.62 20.39
C ARG A 193 -3.22 1.68 21.10
N GLU A 194 -3.19 1.84 22.42
CA GLU A 194 -4.38 2.06 23.22
C GLU A 194 -4.86 3.51 23.14
N ASN A 195 -6.18 3.68 23.19
CA ASN A 195 -6.79 4.99 23.37
C ASN A 195 -7.10 5.24 24.85
N GLN A 196 -7.45 6.48 25.18
CA GLN A 196 -7.78 6.87 26.55
C GLN A 196 -8.92 6.00 27.10
N GLY A 197 -8.71 5.41 28.30
CA GLY A 197 -9.67 4.53 28.95
C GLY A 197 -9.60 3.06 28.53
N ALA A 198 -8.64 2.70 27.66
CA ALA A 198 -8.33 1.32 27.31
C ALA A 198 -6.88 0.97 27.68
N GLU A 199 -6.65 -0.31 27.92
CA GLU A 199 -5.32 -0.87 28.16
C GLU A 199 -5.12 -2.08 27.26
N PHE A 200 -3.96 -2.18 26.63
CA PHE A 200 -3.56 -3.36 25.87
C PHE A 200 -3.47 -4.60 26.77
N ALA A 201 -4.27 -5.62 26.44
CA ALA A 201 -4.41 -6.85 27.22
C ALA A 201 -3.67 -8.06 26.61
N GLY A 202 -3.07 -7.91 25.43
CA GLY A 202 -2.32 -8.97 24.75
C GLY A 202 -2.73 -9.20 23.30
N TRP A 203 -2.03 -10.12 22.65
CA TRP A 203 -2.32 -10.55 21.29
C TRP A 203 -3.01 -11.90 21.27
N LYS A 204 -4.03 -12.03 20.43
CA LYS A 204 -4.53 -13.34 19.99
C LYS A 204 -3.90 -13.67 18.65
N GLY A 205 -3.27 -14.85 18.56
CA GLY A 205 -2.69 -15.38 17.32
C GLY A 205 -1.26 -14.92 17.03
N LEU A 206 -0.67 -14.11 17.91
CA LEU A 206 0.76 -13.77 17.91
C LEU A 206 1.36 -14.09 19.26
N ASP A 207 2.63 -14.51 19.25
CA ASP A 207 3.43 -14.71 20.45
C ASP A 207 4.32 -13.47 20.67
N LEU A 208 3.68 -12.39 21.11
CA LEU A 208 4.34 -11.13 21.44
C LEU A 208 4.01 -10.76 22.89
N GLY A 209 5.04 -10.57 23.72
CA GLY A 209 4.87 -10.17 25.12
C GLY A 209 4.57 -8.69 25.33
N THR A 210 4.57 -7.89 24.26
CA THR A 210 4.41 -6.44 24.29
C THR A 210 3.42 -5.99 23.21
N ALA A 211 2.94 -4.75 23.31
CA ALA A 211 2.06 -4.14 22.31
C ALA A 211 2.73 -3.88 20.95
N LYS A 212 4.06 -4.00 20.86
CA LYS A 212 4.84 -3.76 19.65
C LYS A 212 5.90 -4.84 19.44
N GLY A 213 5.99 -5.38 18.23
CA GLY A 213 7.01 -6.38 17.88
C GLY A 213 7.11 -6.69 16.40
N SER A 214 8.20 -7.36 16.01
CA SER A 214 8.44 -7.80 14.63
C SER A 214 8.06 -9.27 14.47
N ILE A 215 7.19 -9.58 13.50
CA ILE A 215 6.65 -10.93 13.30
C ILE A 215 6.61 -11.34 11.83
N ASP A 216 6.80 -12.62 11.55
CA ASP A 216 6.44 -13.20 10.25
C ASP A 216 4.95 -13.52 10.23
N LEU A 217 4.15 -12.56 9.72
CA LEU A 217 2.69 -12.66 9.74
C LEU A 217 2.17 -13.92 9.03
N SER A 218 2.92 -14.46 8.07
CA SER A 218 2.56 -15.65 7.30
C SER A 218 2.41 -16.93 8.15
N ARG A 219 2.90 -16.91 9.39
CA ARG A 219 2.80 -18.01 10.36
C ARG A 219 1.50 -17.98 11.17
N ALA A 220 0.79 -16.85 11.15
CA ALA A 220 -0.52 -16.71 11.78
C ALA A 220 -1.65 -16.95 10.78
N LYS A 221 -2.81 -17.40 11.27
CA LYS A 221 -4.06 -17.45 10.49
C LYS A 221 -4.96 -16.25 10.77
N ASN A 222 -5.11 -15.93 12.05
CA ASN A 222 -5.95 -14.85 12.55
C ASN A 222 -5.17 -14.10 13.63
N VAL A 223 -5.15 -12.77 13.57
CA VAL A 223 -4.45 -11.92 14.55
C VAL A 223 -5.42 -10.84 15.04
N ARG A 224 -5.45 -10.64 16.36
CA ARG A 224 -6.25 -9.59 17.00
C ARG A 224 -5.48 -8.99 18.18
N ALA A 225 -5.42 -7.66 18.25
CA ALA A 225 -5.00 -6.95 19.47
C ALA A 225 -6.19 -6.90 20.44
N GLN A 226 -5.96 -7.28 21.70
CA GLN A 226 -6.99 -7.27 22.73
C GLN A 226 -6.80 -6.04 23.62
N PHE A 227 -7.91 -5.36 23.90
CA PHE A 227 -7.95 -4.22 24.80
C PHE A 227 -8.99 -4.48 25.89
N ARG A 228 -8.74 -3.98 27.09
CA ARG A 228 -9.69 -3.97 28.21
C ARG A 228 -9.99 -2.54 28.63
N ALA A 229 -11.21 -2.29 29.08
CA ALA A 229 -11.57 -0.98 29.63
C ALA A 229 -10.84 -0.80 30.98
N VAL A 230 -10.27 0.39 31.18
CA VAL A 230 -9.74 0.83 32.47
C VAL A 230 -10.90 1.49 33.21
N VAL A 231 -11.48 0.78 34.17
CA VAL A 231 -12.50 1.35 35.07
C VAL A 231 -11.76 2.21 36.11
N PRO A 232 -12.20 3.47 36.37
CA PRO A 232 -11.61 4.33 37.41
C PRO A 232 -11.65 3.73 38.81
#